data_AF-G5H735-F1
#
_entry.id   AF-G5H735-F1
#
_cell.length_a   1.000
_cell.length_b   1.000
_cell.length_c   1.000
_cell.angle_alpha   90.00
_cell.angle_beta   90.00
_cell.angle_gamma   90.00
#
_symmetry.space_group_name_H-M   'P 1'
#
loop_
_entity.id
_entity.type
_entity.pdbx_description
1 polymer ?
#
loop_
_entity_poly.entity_id
_entity_poly.type
_entity_poly.pdbx_seq_one_letter_code
_entity_poly.pdbx_strand_id
1 'polypeptide(L)'
;MDYFPFDVDFFEDEKIAAISGEFGLKGEIVAVKLLCAIYRNGYFILWSDMLRLKILRDLPGVSPDLLDKIVNRLVRWEFFDKALFDSVGVLTSRGIQKRYLSVARRRTGTEEMPYLVVDVDGNPLQSELLSTETPQSKVNERKKEIFPL
;
A
#
# COMPACT_ATOMS: atom_id res chain seq x y z
N MET A 1 1.44 14.81 -12.07
CA MET A 1 1.98 13.89 -13.08
C MET A 1 1.02 13.93 -14.25
N ASP A 2 1.48 14.34 -15.41
CA ASP A 2 0.66 14.38 -16.64
C ASP A 2 0.79 13.06 -17.45
N TYR A 3 1.55 12.09 -16.93
CA TYR A 3 1.79 10.78 -17.51
C TYR A 3 1.36 9.68 -16.54
N PHE A 4 0.65 8.67 -17.04
CA PHE A 4 0.21 7.50 -16.29
C PHE A 4 1.09 6.30 -16.69
N PRO A 5 1.99 5.82 -15.81
CA PRO A 5 2.86 4.68 -16.12
C PRO A 5 2.04 3.38 -16.03
N PHE A 6 1.25 3.13 -17.07
CA PHE A 6 0.47 1.91 -17.23
C PHE A 6 1.28 0.85 -17.97
N ASP A 7 1.22 -0.37 -17.45
CA ASP A 7 1.84 -1.51 -18.09
C ASP A 7 1.00 -1.97 -19.28
N VAL A 8 1.61 -2.13 -20.45
CA VAL A 8 0.88 -2.61 -21.64
C VAL A 8 0.43 -4.06 -21.47
N ASP A 9 1.15 -4.82 -20.65
CA ASP A 9 0.85 -6.21 -20.33
C ASP A 9 0.04 -6.35 -19.03
N PHE A 10 -0.55 -5.25 -18.53
CA PHE A 10 -1.29 -5.23 -17.26
C PHE A 10 -2.36 -6.32 -17.14
N PHE A 11 -3.09 -6.59 -18.22
CA PHE A 11 -4.18 -7.57 -18.23
C PHE A 11 -3.67 -9.02 -18.32
N GLU A 12 -2.43 -9.22 -18.76
CA GLU A 12 -1.78 -10.52 -18.85
C GLU A 12 -1.03 -10.89 -17.55
N ASP A 13 -0.85 -9.93 -16.62
CA ASP A 13 -0.31 -10.21 -15.29
C ASP A 13 -1.18 -11.26 -14.58
N GLU A 14 -0.57 -12.34 -14.10
CA GLU A 14 -1.29 -13.49 -13.52
C GLU A 14 -2.24 -13.10 -12.38
N LYS A 15 -1.91 -12.06 -11.60
CA LYS A 15 -2.74 -11.59 -10.50
C LYS A 15 -3.97 -10.85 -11.03
N ILE A 16 -3.80 -10.07 -12.09
CA ILE A 16 -4.91 -9.37 -12.76
C ILE A 16 -5.78 -10.36 -13.53
N ALA A 17 -5.18 -11.35 -14.21
CA ALA A 17 -5.92 -12.42 -14.87
C ALA A 17 -6.76 -13.23 -13.86
N ALA A 18 -6.24 -13.51 -12.66
CA ALA A 18 -7.01 -14.15 -11.59
C ALA A 18 -8.18 -13.29 -11.10
N ILE A 19 -7.99 -11.97 -10.99
CA ILE A 19 -9.07 -11.02 -10.67
C ILE A 19 -10.13 -10.98 -11.76
N SER A 20 -9.72 -10.99 -13.03
CA SER A 20 -10.62 -11.07 -14.18
C SER A 20 -11.41 -12.38 -14.17
N GLY A 21 -10.77 -13.51 -13.87
CA GLY A 21 -11.45 -14.80 -13.75
C GLY A 21 -12.55 -14.83 -12.69
N GLU A 22 -12.35 -14.17 -11.54
CA GLU A 22 -13.32 -14.16 -10.43
C GLU A 22 -14.41 -13.08 -10.58
N PHE A 23 -14.06 -11.89 -11.11
CA PHE A 23 -14.93 -10.71 -11.08
C PHE A 23 -15.20 -10.10 -12.46
N GLY A 24 -14.62 -10.65 -13.52
CA GLY A 24 -14.68 -10.15 -14.89
C GLY A 24 -14.18 -8.71 -15.01
N LEU A 25 -14.77 -7.99 -15.97
CA LEU A 25 -14.47 -6.58 -16.24
C LEU A 25 -14.62 -5.66 -15.01
N LYS A 26 -15.45 -6.03 -14.03
CA LYS A 26 -15.59 -5.27 -12.78
C LYS A 26 -14.34 -5.34 -11.92
N GLY A 27 -13.69 -6.50 -11.87
CA GLY A 27 -12.41 -6.68 -11.17
C GLY A 27 -11.31 -5.85 -11.82
N GLU A 28 -11.18 -5.96 -13.14
CA GLU A 28 -10.20 -5.22 -13.93
C GLU A 28 -10.34 -3.70 -13.77
N ILE A 29 -11.55 -3.16 -13.97
CA ILE A 29 -11.75 -1.71 -13.89
C ILE A 29 -11.54 -1.17 -12.48
N VAL A 30 -11.86 -1.94 -11.44
CA VAL A 30 -11.55 -1.58 -10.04
C VAL A 30 -10.03 -1.50 -9.85
N ALA A 31 -9.27 -2.50 -10.31
CA ALA A 31 -7.81 -2.48 -10.21
C ALA A 31 -7.20 -1.26 -10.93
N VAL A 32 -7.66 -0.96 -12.15
CA VAL A 32 -7.23 0.23 -12.91
C VAL A 32 -7.58 1.52 -12.17
N LYS A 33 -8.81 1.66 -11.67
CA LYS A 33 -9.24 2.86 -10.92
C LYS A 33 -8.43 3.08 -9.64
N LEU A 34 -8.06 2.00 -8.94
CA LEU A 34 -7.18 2.06 -7.78
C LEU A 34 -5.76 2.51 -8.16
N LEU A 35 -5.18 1.97 -9.23
CA LEU A 35 -3.90 2.44 -9.75
C LEU A 35 -3.93 3.93 -10.10
N CYS A 36 -4.99 4.40 -10.77
CA CYS A 36 -5.16 5.83 -11.07
C CYS A 36 -5.24 6.67 -9.79
N ALA A 37 -5.96 6.20 -8.76
CA ALA A 37 -6.06 6.89 -7.48
C ALA A 37 -4.71 6.97 -6.76
N ILE A 38 -3.96 5.86 -6.76
CA ILE A 38 -2.62 5.77 -6.17
C ILE A 38 -1.66 6.73 -6.86
N TYR A 39 -1.52 6.68 -8.19
CA TYR A 39 -0.57 7.56 -8.89
C TYR A 39 -0.96 9.04 -8.86
N ARG A 40 -2.24 9.36 -8.66
CA ARG A 40 -2.68 10.73 -8.39
C ARG A 40 -2.27 11.20 -6.99
N ASN A 41 -2.21 10.28 -6.02
CA ASN A 41 -1.77 10.56 -4.65
C ASN A 41 -0.24 10.48 -4.49
N GLY A 42 0.44 9.76 -5.38
CA GLY A 42 1.87 9.50 -5.31
C GLY A 42 2.15 8.04 -5.63
N TYR A 43 2.55 7.27 -4.62
CA TYR A 43 2.93 5.86 -4.77
C TYR A 43 2.18 4.94 -3.80
N PHE A 44 1.26 5.48 -3.02
CA PHE A 44 0.36 4.75 -2.16
C PHE A 44 -0.96 5.53 -2.01
N ILE A 45 -1.98 4.91 -1.45
CA ILE A 45 -3.19 5.60 -0.97
C ILE A 45 -3.77 4.87 0.25
N LEU A 46 -4.41 5.62 1.15
CA LEU A 46 -5.14 5.05 2.29
C LEU A 46 -6.50 4.50 1.83
N TRP A 47 -6.81 3.27 2.20
CA TRP A 47 -8.08 2.59 1.97
C TRP A 47 -9.17 3.08 2.94
N SER A 48 -9.64 4.30 2.69
CA SER A 48 -10.65 4.99 3.49
C SER A 48 -12.05 4.92 2.88
N ASP A 49 -13.07 5.19 3.68
CA ASP A 49 -14.47 5.25 3.22
C ASP A 49 -14.68 6.32 2.15
N MET A 50 -13.96 7.44 2.23
CA MET A 50 -14.00 8.48 1.21
C MET A 50 -13.48 7.98 -0.15
N LEU A 51 -12.40 7.18 -0.14
CA LEU A 51 -11.89 6.56 -1.35
C LEU A 51 -12.89 5.54 -1.91
N ARG A 52 -13.46 4.68 -1.05
CA ARG A 52 -14.50 3.72 -1.44
C ARG A 52 -15.66 4.42 -2.15
N LEU A 53 -16.23 5.45 -1.53
CA LEU A 53 -17.35 6.22 -2.11
C LEU A 53 -16.98 6.87 -3.44
N LYS A 54 -15.76 7.41 -3.56
CA LYS A 54 -15.26 8.01 -4.81
C LYS A 54 -15.17 6.98 -5.95
N ILE A 55 -14.69 5.77 -5.65
CA ILE A 55 -14.61 4.67 -6.63
C ILE A 55 -16.00 4.19 -7.03
N LEU A 56 -16.90 3.98 -6.06
CA LEU A 56 -18.27 3.52 -6.31
C LEU A 56 -19.09 4.49 -7.16
N ARG A 57 -18.93 5.81 -6.93
CA ARG A 57 -19.55 6.84 -7.76
C ARG A 57 -19.15 6.72 -9.24
N ASP A 58 -17.90 6.37 -9.50
CA ASP A 58 -17.36 6.25 -10.86
C ASP A 58 -17.70 4.91 -11.53
N LEU A 59 -18.16 3.91 -10.76
CA LEU A 59 -18.38 2.54 -11.22
C LEU A 59 -19.81 2.06 -10.91
N PRO A 60 -20.83 2.61 -11.60
CA PRO A 60 -22.20 2.14 -11.43
C PRO A 60 -22.26 0.63 -11.74
N GLY A 61 -22.86 -0.14 -10.81
CA GLY A 61 -22.94 -1.60 -10.92
C GLY A 61 -21.88 -2.38 -10.13
N VAL A 62 -20.95 -1.71 -9.47
CA VAL A 62 -20.12 -2.30 -8.40
C VAL A 62 -20.76 -1.97 -7.06
N SER A 63 -21.13 -2.99 -6.27
CA SER A 63 -21.63 -2.79 -4.91
C SER A 63 -20.47 -2.58 -3.92
N PRO A 64 -20.72 -1.98 -2.74
CA PRO A 64 -19.70 -1.87 -1.68
C PRO A 64 -19.07 -3.23 -1.34
N ASP A 65 -19.88 -4.27 -1.15
CA ASP A 65 -19.39 -5.62 -0.84
C ASP A 65 -18.52 -6.20 -1.96
N LEU A 66 -18.87 -5.94 -3.22
CA LEU A 66 -18.08 -6.39 -4.36
C LEU A 66 -16.74 -5.67 -4.42
N LEU A 67 -16.73 -4.35 -4.19
CA LEU A 67 -15.50 -3.56 -4.14
C LEU A 67 -14.56 -4.08 -3.05
N ASP A 68 -15.05 -4.29 -1.83
CA ASP A 68 -14.23 -4.81 -0.73
C ASP A 68 -13.73 -6.24 -1.04
N LYS A 69 -14.54 -7.10 -1.67
CA LYS A 69 -14.09 -8.43 -2.12
C LYS A 69 -12.96 -8.36 -3.15
N ILE A 70 -13.07 -7.47 -4.14
CA ILE A 70 -12.03 -7.29 -5.16
C ILE A 70 -10.73 -6.79 -4.51
N VAL A 71 -10.81 -5.79 -3.62
CA VAL A 71 -9.63 -5.25 -2.93
C VAL A 71 -8.97 -6.32 -2.05
N ASN A 72 -9.75 -7.06 -1.27
CA ASN A 72 -9.23 -8.17 -0.47
C ASN A 72 -8.57 -9.24 -1.34
N ARG A 73 -9.07 -9.48 -2.55
CA ARG A 73 -8.45 -10.42 -3.49
C ARG A 73 -7.15 -9.88 -4.09
N LEU A 74 -7.09 -8.59 -4.42
CA LEU A 74 -5.85 -7.93 -4.86
C LEU A 74 -4.75 -7.98 -3.78
N VAL A 75 -5.13 -7.85 -2.51
CA VAL A 75 -4.21 -8.01 -1.36
C VAL A 75 -3.78 -9.47 -1.22
N ARG A 76 -4.72 -10.42 -1.31
CA ARG A 76 -4.42 -11.87 -1.20
C ARG A 76 -3.44 -12.35 -2.28
N TRP A 77 -3.54 -11.83 -3.49
CA TRP A 77 -2.63 -12.17 -4.59
C TRP A 77 -1.36 -11.32 -4.61
N GLU A 78 -1.10 -10.54 -3.56
CA GLU A 78 0.08 -9.68 -3.44
C GLU A 78 0.21 -8.68 -4.60
N PHE A 79 -0.90 -8.28 -5.20
CA PHE A 79 -0.92 -7.11 -6.09
C PHE A 79 -0.71 -5.84 -5.25
N PHE A 80 -1.30 -5.82 -4.06
CA PHE A 80 -0.99 -4.87 -2.99
C PHE A 80 -0.20 -5.55 -1.87
N ASP A 81 0.65 -4.77 -1.21
CA ASP A 81 1.42 -5.20 -0.05
C ASP A 81 0.49 -5.54 1.12
N LYS A 82 0.49 -6.81 1.51
CA LYS A 82 -0.41 -7.34 2.53
C LYS A 82 -0.10 -6.77 3.92
N ALA A 83 1.17 -6.60 4.26
CA ALA A 83 1.56 -6.12 5.59
C ALA A 83 1.09 -4.68 5.81
N LEU A 84 1.27 -3.80 4.82
CA LEU A 84 0.80 -2.42 4.87
C LEU A 84 -0.72 -2.30 4.82
N PHE A 85 -1.40 -3.18 4.07
CA PHE A 85 -2.85 -3.19 4.05
C PHE A 85 -3.43 -3.62 5.41
N ASP A 86 -2.94 -4.73 5.97
CA ASP A 86 -3.47 -5.28 7.22
C ASP A 86 -3.18 -4.39 8.44
N SER A 87 -2.05 -3.69 8.44
CA SER A 87 -1.62 -2.88 9.59
C SER A 87 -2.22 -1.47 9.61
N VAL A 88 -2.20 -0.78 8.47
CA VAL A 88 -2.54 0.65 8.37
C VAL A 88 -3.51 0.96 7.23
N GLY A 89 -4.02 -0.05 6.53
CA GLY A 89 -4.99 0.14 5.45
C GLY A 89 -4.39 0.80 4.21
N VAL A 90 -3.09 0.65 3.95
CA VAL A 90 -2.44 1.29 2.80
C VAL A 90 -2.43 0.36 1.59
N LEU A 91 -2.81 0.91 0.43
CA LEU A 91 -2.68 0.25 -0.87
C LEU A 91 -1.43 0.77 -1.58
N THR A 92 -0.44 -0.12 -1.73
CA THR A 92 0.80 0.11 -2.48
C THR A 92 1.43 -1.23 -2.86
N SER A 93 2.49 -1.22 -3.66
CA SER A 93 3.33 -2.39 -3.91
C SER A 93 4.69 -2.00 -4.47
N ARG A 94 5.65 -2.93 -4.48
CA ARG A 94 7.00 -2.65 -5.01
C ARG A 94 6.96 -2.18 -6.46
N GLY A 95 6.11 -2.79 -7.29
CA GLY A 95 5.95 -2.42 -8.70
C GLY A 95 5.35 -1.02 -8.89
N ILE A 96 4.35 -0.67 -8.07
CA ILE A 96 3.74 0.67 -8.05
C ILE A 96 4.79 1.72 -7.68
N GLN A 97 5.54 1.50 -6.59
CA GLN A 97 6.54 2.46 -6.13
C GLN A 97 7.68 2.65 -7.12
N LYS A 98 8.22 1.57 -7.70
CA LYS A 98 9.26 1.66 -8.74
C LYS A 98 8.81 2.50 -9.93
N ARG A 99 7.61 2.24 -10.47
CA ARG A 99 7.07 2.98 -11.62
C ARG A 99 6.80 4.45 -11.29
N TYR A 100 6.31 4.74 -10.08
CA TYR A 100 6.13 6.12 -9.66
C TYR A 100 7.48 6.85 -9.54
N LEU A 101 8.43 6.26 -8.83
CA LEU A 101 9.73 6.87 -8.55
C LEU A 101 10.60 7.02 -9.81
N SER A 102 10.44 6.16 -10.82
CA SER A 102 11.16 6.31 -12.09
C SER A 102 10.72 7.53 -12.91
N VAL A 103 9.48 8.00 -12.71
CA VAL A 103 8.92 9.14 -13.45
C VAL A 103 8.85 10.41 -12.60
N ALA A 104 8.70 10.27 -11.28
CA ALA A 104 8.74 11.38 -10.34
C ALA A 104 10.17 11.97 -10.35
N ARG A 105 10.36 13.11 -11.01
CA ARG A 105 11.64 13.85 -11.02
C ARG A 105 12.17 13.93 -9.59
N ARG A 106 13.47 13.63 -9.41
CA ARG A 106 14.20 13.62 -8.13
C ARG A 106 13.65 14.68 -7.19
N ARG A 107 12.77 14.28 -6.26
CA ARG A 107 12.42 15.12 -5.12
C ARG A 107 13.73 15.36 -4.39
N THR A 108 14.03 16.63 -4.10
CA THR A 108 15.15 16.99 -3.24
C THR A 108 15.03 16.14 -1.98
N GLY A 109 16.10 15.43 -1.59
CA GLY A 109 16.09 14.32 -0.63
C GLY A 109 15.79 14.68 0.83
N THR A 110 14.87 15.60 1.04
CA THR A 110 14.43 16.17 2.32
C THR A 110 12.95 15.91 2.62
N GLU A 111 12.17 15.38 1.67
CA GLU A 111 10.77 14.99 1.92
C GLU A 111 10.70 13.58 2.50
N GLU A 112 10.03 13.42 3.65
CA GLU A 112 9.73 12.11 4.22
C GLU A 112 8.88 11.28 3.26
N MET A 113 9.28 10.02 3.05
CA MET A 113 8.61 9.09 2.13
C MET A 113 8.00 7.92 2.93
N PRO A 114 6.77 8.06 3.45
CA PRO A 114 6.11 7.01 4.21
C PRO A 114 5.66 5.83 3.33
N TYR A 115 5.56 4.65 3.92
CA TYR A 115 5.11 3.39 3.35
C TYR A 115 5.96 2.83 2.21
N LEU A 116 7.27 3.10 2.21
CA LEU A 116 8.20 2.53 1.23
C LEU A 116 8.38 1.02 1.42
N VAL A 117 8.24 0.29 0.32
CA VAL A 117 8.54 -1.15 0.18
C VAL A 117 9.70 -1.39 -0.81
N VAL A 118 10.32 -0.31 -1.30
CA VAL A 118 11.53 -0.34 -2.13
C VAL A 118 12.58 0.57 -1.49
N ASP A 119 13.83 0.14 -1.60
CA ASP A 119 14.96 0.93 -1.11
C ASP A 119 15.12 2.16 -2.00
N VAL A 120 15.21 3.33 -1.36
CA VAL A 120 15.41 4.62 -2.01
C VAL A 120 16.49 5.30 -1.20
N ASP A 121 17.60 5.68 -1.84
CA ASP A 121 18.79 6.27 -1.21
C ASP A 121 18.46 7.16 0.00
N GLY A 122 18.79 6.69 1.21
CA GLY A 122 18.60 7.43 2.47
C GLY A 122 17.23 7.31 3.15
N ASN A 123 16.28 6.52 2.62
CA ASN A 123 15.00 6.25 3.25
C ASN A 123 14.90 4.78 3.73
N PRO A 124 14.66 4.53 5.03
CA PRO A 124 14.51 3.17 5.54
C PRO A 124 13.24 2.49 5.02
N LEU A 125 13.35 1.20 4.68
CA LEU A 125 12.21 0.35 4.33
C LEU A 125 11.27 0.19 5.53
N GLN A 126 9.99 0.50 5.33
CA GLN A 126 9.02 0.49 6.43
C GLN A 126 8.32 -0.87 6.59
N SER A 127 8.36 -1.73 5.58
CA SER A 127 7.86 -3.11 5.69
C SER A 127 8.67 -3.97 6.66
N GLU A 128 9.98 -3.71 6.80
CA GLU A 128 10.86 -4.44 7.72
C GLU A 128 10.73 -3.96 9.18
N LEU A 129 10.42 -2.68 9.39
CA LEU A 129 10.18 -2.10 10.72
C LEU A 129 8.89 -2.60 11.37
N LEU A 130 7.91 -3.04 10.57
CA LEU A 130 6.63 -3.56 11.05
C LEU A 130 6.70 -5.01 11.56
N SER A 131 7.78 -5.73 11.23
CA SER A 131 8.00 -7.14 11.62
C SER A 131 8.92 -7.29 12.84
N THR A 132 9.54 -6.22 13.33
CA THR A 132 10.27 -6.24 14.61
C THR A 132 9.31 -5.95 15.76
N GLU A 133 8.90 -7.01 16.45
CA GLU A 133 8.24 -6.93 17.74
C GLU A 133 9.05 -6.05 18.72
N THR A 134 8.33 -5.24 19.47
CA THR A 134 8.84 -4.38 20.54
C THR A 134 9.45 -5.25 21.66
N PRO A 135 10.66 -4.97 22.19
CA PRO A 135 11.12 -5.62 23.40
C PRO A 135 10.35 -5.07 24.60
N GLN A 136 9.39 -5.88 25.04
CA GLN A 136 8.82 -6.02 26.38
C GLN A 136 9.54 -5.22 27.49
N SER A 137 8.83 -4.24 28.07
CA SER A 137 9.17 -3.64 29.36
C SER A 137 9.28 -4.72 30.44
N LYS A 138 10.50 -4.97 30.93
CA LYS A 138 10.71 -5.59 32.23
C LYS A 138 11.07 -4.51 33.25
N VAL A 139 10.04 -4.16 34.02
CA VAL A 139 10.16 -3.59 35.37
C VAL A 139 11.20 -4.39 36.14
N ASN A 140 12.19 -3.72 36.73
CA ASN A 140 13.00 -4.33 37.77
C ASN A 140 13.10 -3.37 38.95
N GLU A 141 12.29 -3.67 39.97
CA GLU A 141 12.50 -3.18 41.33
C GLU A 141 13.88 -3.65 41.83
N ARG A 142 14.64 -2.78 42.49
CA ARG A 142 15.46 -3.20 43.65
C ARG A 142 15.47 -2.12 44.73
N LYS A 143 15.13 -2.56 45.94
CA LYS A 143 15.17 -1.83 47.21
C LYS A 143 16.62 -1.72 47.74
N LYS A 144 16.88 -0.58 48.40
CA LYS A 144 17.75 -0.26 49.57
C LYS A 144 19.14 -0.90 49.74
N GLU A 145 20.16 -0.06 49.99
CA GLU A 145 20.94 0.10 51.27
C GLU A 145 22.11 1.10 51.06
N ILE A 146 22.12 2.27 51.72
CA ILE A 146 22.93 2.71 52.91
C ILE A 146 24.42 3.08 52.62
N PHE A 147 24.72 4.39 52.79
CA PHE A 147 25.90 5.17 53.30
C PHE A 147 27.33 4.58 53.31
N PRO A 148 28.44 5.37 53.17
CA PRO A 148 28.88 6.47 54.10
C PRO A 148 29.53 7.69 53.38
N LEU A 149 29.93 8.82 53.97
CA LEU A 149 30.28 9.26 55.34
C LEU A 149 29.91 10.75 55.49
#